data_AF-A0A7Z9Y9N1-F1
#
_entry.id   AF-A0A7Z9Y9N1-F1
#
_cell.length_a   1.000
_cell.length_b   1.000
_cell.length_c   1.000
_cell.angle_alpha   90.00
_cell.angle_beta   90.00
_cell.angle_gamma   90.00
#
_symmetry.space_group_name_H-M   'P 1'
#
loop_
_entity.id
_entity.type
_entity.pdbx_description
1 polymer ?
#
loop_
_entity_poly.entity_id
_entity_poly.type
_entity_poly.pdbx_seq_one_letter_code
_entity_poly.pdbx_strand_id
1 'polypeptide(L)'
;MQWFSTFMFVILPSFVLLGLGAVLFRLLRKGKGESRSQGPCEKDQAGELATAISILNAKGPVEYCAYLASLVKKHLSEKYEIEARSMSTGEIISKLLHNLSNVDADYAGEILRMCEMVQFYGYKPSRSEIKHLYQLAQKLISSDREEDANAG
;
A
#
# COMPACT_ATOMS: atom_id res chain seq x y z
N MET A 1 -47.40 -34.02 -15.15
CA MET A 1 -46.84 -32.77 -14.58
C MET A 1 -46.10 -33.08 -13.28
N GLN A 2 -44.93 -33.74 -13.35
CA GLN A 2 -44.13 -34.11 -12.16
C GLN A 2 -42.65 -33.69 -12.28
N TRP A 3 -42.23 -33.18 -13.43
CA TRP A 3 -40.82 -32.86 -13.70
C TRP A 3 -40.37 -31.49 -13.14
N PHE A 4 -41.29 -30.58 -12.81
CA PHE A 4 -40.93 -29.26 -12.29
C PHE A 4 -40.42 -29.29 -10.83
N SER A 5 -40.73 -30.32 -10.05
CA SER A 5 -40.37 -30.37 -8.64
C SER A 5 -38.89 -30.70 -8.41
N THR A 6 -38.31 -31.59 -9.22
CA THR A 6 -36.89 -31.97 -9.11
C THR A 6 -35.94 -30.87 -9.57
N PHE A 7 -36.31 -30.08 -10.59
CA PHE A 7 -35.47 -28.95 -11.01
C PHE A 7 -35.42 -27.85 -9.94
N MET A 8 -36.52 -27.59 -9.22
CA MET A 8 -36.55 -26.58 -8.16
C MET A 8 -35.63 -26.93 -6.98
N PHE A 9 -35.52 -28.21 -6.61
CA PHE A 9 -34.65 -28.66 -5.51
C PHE A 9 -33.16 -28.60 -5.82
N VAL A 10 -32.75 -28.60 -7.10
CA VAL A 10 -31.32 -28.51 -7.49
C VAL A 10 -30.92 -27.08 -7.81
N ILE A 11 -31.82 -26.31 -8.43
CA ILE A 11 -31.53 -24.95 -8.87
C ILE A 11 -31.44 -23.99 -7.67
N LEU A 12 -32.36 -24.12 -6.69
CA LEU A 12 -32.39 -23.23 -5.53
C LEU A 12 -31.09 -23.25 -4.68
N PRO A 13 -30.53 -24.41 -4.27
CA PRO A 13 -29.26 -24.43 -3.53
C PRO A 13 -28.07 -23.98 -4.39
N SER A 14 -28.11 -24.21 -5.71
CA SER A 14 -27.06 -23.75 -6.62
C SER A 14 -26.99 -22.22 -6.69
N PHE A 15 -28.13 -21.54 -6.74
CA PHE A 15 -28.17 -20.07 -6.74
C PHE A 15 -27.75 -19.48 -5.38
N VAL A 16 -28.07 -20.16 -4.27
CA VAL A 16 -27.62 -19.76 -2.93
C VAL A 16 -26.10 -19.89 -2.80
N LEU A 17 -25.51 -20.99 -3.30
CA LEU A 17 -24.05 -21.17 -3.32
C LEU A 17 -23.35 -20.17 -4.23
N LEU A 18 -23.90 -19.88 -5.42
CA LEU A 18 -23.39 -18.84 -6.31
C LEU A 18 -23.49 -17.44 -5.69
N GLY A 19 -24.59 -17.15 -4.99
CA GLY A 19 -24.79 -15.89 -4.27
C GLY A 19 -23.79 -15.72 -3.12
N LEU A 20 -23.61 -16.74 -2.29
CA LEU A 20 -22.61 -16.73 -1.21
C LEU A 20 -21.19 -16.56 -1.78
N GLY A 21 -20.87 -17.31 -2.84
CA GLY A 21 -19.59 -17.19 -3.54
C GLY A 21 -19.35 -15.78 -4.07
N ALA A 22 -20.35 -15.15 -4.69
CA ALA A 22 -20.24 -13.79 -5.20
C ALA A 22 -20.11 -12.74 -4.10
N VAL A 23 -20.78 -12.91 -2.96
CA VAL A 23 -20.67 -12.00 -1.79
C VAL A 23 -19.30 -12.16 -1.13
N LEU A 24 -18.84 -13.38 -0.89
CA LEU A 24 -17.48 -13.65 -0.40
C LEU A 24 -16.42 -13.11 -1.35
N PHE A 25 -16.61 -13.31 -2.66
CA PHE A 25 -15.72 -12.77 -3.68
C PHE A 25 -15.73 -11.25 -3.69
N ARG A 26 -16.88 -10.57 -3.53
CA ARG A 26 -16.93 -9.11 -3.40
C ARG A 26 -16.28 -8.61 -2.12
N LEU A 27 -16.44 -9.32 -1.00
CA LEU A 27 -15.79 -8.96 0.26
C LEU A 27 -14.27 -9.13 0.18
N LEU A 28 -13.78 -10.19 -0.48
CA LEU A 28 -12.36 -10.41 -0.74
C LEU A 28 -11.81 -9.42 -1.78
N ARG A 29 -12.61 -9.04 -2.79
CA ARG A 29 -12.21 -8.08 -3.83
C ARG A 29 -12.29 -6.62 -3.38
N LYS A 30 -13.02 -6.31 -2.29
CA LYS A 30 -13.02 -4.96 -1.68
C LYS A 30 -11.64 -4.56 -1.12
N GLY A 31 -10.73 -5.51 -0.91
CA GLY A 31 -9.30 -5.27 -0.63
C GLY A 31 -8.38 -5.49 -1.83
N LYS A 32 -8.87 -6.00 -2.95
CA LYS A 32 -8.07 -6.37 -4.13
C LYS A 32 -8.23 -5.31 -5.21
N GLY A 33 -7.63 -4.16 -4.92
CA GLY A 33 -7.34 -3.15 -5.93
C GLY A 33 -6.55 -3.79 -7.07
N GLU A 34 -7.11 -3.70 -8.27
CA GLU A 34 -6.59 -4.24 -9.51
C GLU A 34 -5.27 -3.54 -9.84
N SER A 35 -4.14 -4.11 -9.41
CA SER A 35 -2.80 -3.69 -9.82
C SER A 35 -2.54 -4.26 -11.21
N ARG A 36 -2.96 -3.51 -12.23
CA ARG A 36 -2.51 -3.71 -13.60
C ARG A 36 -1.10 -3.14 -13.72
N SER A 37 -0.16 -4.01 -14.03
CA SER A 37 1.23 -3.69 -14.37
C SER A 37 1.30 -2.75 -15.58
N GLN A 38 2.06 -1.65 -15.46
CA GLN A 38 2.64 -0.86 -16.54
C GLN A 38 3.79 0.00 -15.96
N GLY A 39 5.05 -0.24 -16.38
CA GLY A 39 6.21 0.62 -16.07
C GLY A 39 6.23 1.89 -16.93
N PRO A 40 7.33 2.68 -17.02
CA PRO A 40 8.43 2.92 -16.10
C PRO A 40 8.15 4.12 -15.16
N CYS A 41 8.62 4.03 -13.91
CA CYS A 41 8.16 4.80 -12.75
C CYS A 41 8.79 6.21 -12.57
N GLU A 42 9.42 6.78 -13.59
CA GLU A 42 10.28 7.96 -13.43
C GLU A 42 9.50 9.29 -13.27
N LYS A 43 8.37 9.45 -13.98
CA LYS A 43 7.64 10.74 -14.03
C LYS A 43 6.55 10.91 -12.98
N ASP A 44 6.09 9.82 -12.35
CA ASP A 44 4.93 9.85 -11.46
C ASP A 44 5.31 10.04 -9.98
N GLN A 45 6.46 9.51 -9.54
CA GLN A 45 6.84 9.50 -8.12
C GLN A 45 7.05 10.90 -7.49
N ALA A 46 7.60 11.84 -8.26
CA ALA A 46 7.70 13.24 -7.82
C ALA A 46 6.32 13.91 -7.70
N GLY A 47 5.40 13.55 -8.60
CA GLY A 47 4.00 13.97 -8.54
C GLY A 47 3.25 13.34 -7.36
N GLU A 48 3.52 12.08 -7.04
CA GLU A 48 2.94 11.39 -5.89
C GLU A 48 3.39 12.04 -4.57
N LEU A 49 4.66 12.43 -4.44
CA LEU A 49 5.14 13.09 -3.22
C LEU A 49 4.62 14.55 -3.10
N ALA A 50 4.47 15.27 -4.21
CA ALA A 50 3.81 16.58 -4.23
C ALA A 50 2.31 16.48 -3.86
N THR A 51 1.67 15.38 -4.25
CA THR A 51 0.29 15.06 -3.86
C THR A 51 0.19 14.85 -2.35
N ALA A 52 1.17 14.19 -1.73
CA ALA A 52 1.20 14.03 -0.28
C ALA A 52 1.18 15.39 0.45
N ILE A 53 1.98 16.37 -0.01
CA ILE A 53 1.98 17.73 0.56
C ILE A 53 0.63 18.43 0.36
N SER A 54 0.00 18.25 -0.81
CA SER A 54 -1.34 18.79 -1.06
C SER A 54 -2.37 18.20 -0.09
N ILE A 55 -2.30 16.88 0.18
CA ILE A 55 -3.16 16.20 1.16
C ILE A 55 -2.93 16.73 2.57
N LEU A 56 -1.66 16.93 2.97
CA LEU A 56 -1.32 17.49 4.27
C LEU A 56 -2.00 18.84 4.49
N ASN A 57 -1.94 19.73 3.50
CA ASN A 57 -2.52 21.06 3.59
C ASN A 57 -4.07 21.04 3.58
N ALA A 58 -4.68 20.10 2.87
CA ALA A 58 -6.13 20.03 2.68
C ALA A 58 -6.86 19.25 3.76
N LYS A 59 -6.28 18.15 4.25
CA LYS A 59 -6.94 17.17 5.13
C LYS A 59 -6.26 17.01 6.48
N GLY A 60 -4.94 17.25 6.54
CA GLY A 60 -4.17 17.21 7.78
C GLY A 60 -3.19 16.03 7.86
N PRO A 61 -2.56 15.84 9.03
CA PRO A 61 -1.43 14.92 9.20
C PRO A 61 -1.86 13.44 9.14
N VAL A 62 -3.09 13.10 9.50
CA VAL A 62 -3.58 11.70 9.51
C VAL A 62 -3.68 11.18 8.08
N GLU A 63 -4.35 11.91 7.20
CA GLU A 63 -4.51 11.57 5.79
C GLU A 63 -3.20 11.64 5.03
N TYR A 64 -2.33 12.60 5.38
CA TYR A 64 -0.96 12.65 4.89
C TYR A 64 -0.20 11.36 5.21
N CYS A 65 -0.20 10.94 6.47
CA CYS A 65 0.49 9.73 6.91
C CYS A 65 -0.10 8.45 6.29
N ALA A 66 -1.42 8.38 6.12
CA ALA A 66 -2.06 7.26 5.43
C ALA A 66 -1.60 7.17 3.96
N TYR A 67 -1.59 8.31 3.27
CA TYR A 67 -1.13 8.37 1.88
C TYR A 67 0.37 8.06 1.76
N LEU A 68 1.20 8.67 2.61
CA LEU A 68 2.65 8.46 2.60
C LEU A 68 3.02 7.00 2.89
N ALA A 69 2.36 6.37 3.87
CA ALA A 69 2.56 4.95 4.15
C ALA A 69 2.17 4.07 2.96
N SER A 70 1.07 4.40 2.27
CA SER A 70 0.67 3.66 1.07
C SER A 70 1.68 3.80 -0.08
N LEU A 71 2.24 5.00 -0.26
CA LEU A 71 3.26 5.29 -1.25
C LEU A 71 4.54 4.51 -0.98
N VAL A 72 5.03 4.53 0.26
CA VAL A 72 6.20 3.75 0.69
C VAL A 72 5.96 2.26 0.49
N LYS A 73 4.79 1.73 0.90
CA LYS A 73 4.45 0.31 0.69
C LYS A 73 4.42 -0.07 -0.79
N LYS A 74 3.87 0.80 -1.65
CA LYS A 74 3.88 0.60 -3.10
C LYS A 74 5.31 0.53 -3.62
N HIS A 75 6.15 1.50 -3.27
CA HIS A 75 7.55 1.56 -3.69
C HIS A 75 8.34 0.33 -3.25
N LEU A 76 8.23 -0.09 -1.97
CA LEU A 76 8.89 -1.29 -1.47
C LEU A 76 8.41 -2.57 -2.17
N SER A 77 7.11 -2.63 -2.52
CA SER A 77 6.58 -3.77 -3.24
C SER A 77 7.17 -3.89 -4.65
N GLU A 78 7.36 -2.75 -5.30
CA GLU A 78 7.91 -2.67 -6.66
C GLU A 78 9.41 -2.94 -6.65
N LYS A 79 10.17 -2.34 -5.71
CA LYS A 79 11.63 -2.46 -5.64
C LYS A 79 12.12 -3.85 -5.21
N TYR A 80 11.46 -4.48 -4.24
CA TYR A 80 11.92 -5.75 -3.64
C TYR A 80 11.05 -6.95 -3.99
N GLU A 81 10.09 -6.79 -4.90
CA GLU A 81 9.13 -7.85 -5.31
C GLU A 81 8.39 -8.50 -4.13
N ILE A 82 8.12 -7.72 -3.06
CA ILE A 82 7.37 -8.16 -1.89
C ILE A 82 5.92 -7.66 -1.92
N GLU A 83 4.99 -8.36 -1.27
CA GLU A 83 3.60 -7.91 -1.20
C GLU A 83 3.36 -6.88 -0.06
N ALA A 84 4.15 -5.80 0.01
CA ALA A 84 4.15 -4.90 1.16
C ALA A 84 2.82 -4.15 1.38
N ARG A 85 1.97 -4.00 0.35
CA ARG A 85 0.66 -3.34 0.48
C ARG A 85 -0.30 -4.05 1.45
N SER A 86 -0.25 -5.38 1.51
CA SER A 86 -1.12 -6.18 2.40
C SER A 86 -0.52 -6.41 3.78
N MET A 87 0.75 -6.04 3.97
CA MET A 87 1.50 -6.29 5.20
C MET A 87 1.37 -5.13 6.20
N SER A 88 1.42 -5.47 7.48
CA SER A 88 1.62 -4.52 8.56
C SER A 88 3.02 -3.93 8.52
N THR A 89 3.22 -2.76 9.14
CA THR A 89 4.55 -2.13 9.28
C THR A 89 5.58 -3.09 9.87
N GLY A 90 5.21 -3.85 10.90
CA GLY A 90 6.10 -4.83 11.54
C GLY A 90 6.49 -5.98 10.62
N GLU A 91 5.54 -6.53 9.85
CA GLU A 91 5.82 -7.59 8.87
C GLU A 91 6.70 -7.10 7.73
N ILE A 92 6.47 -5.87 7.26
CA ILE A 92 7.32 -5.20 6.27
C ILE A 92 8.73 -5.15 6.84
N ILE A 93 8.95 -4.47 7.96
CA ILE A 93 10.29 -4.31 8.54
C ILE A 93 10.99 -5.67 8.76
N SER A 94 10.27 -6.67 9.32
CA SER A 94 10.82 -8.00 9.54
C SER A 94 11.26 -8.70 8.25
N LYS A 95 10.53 -8.54 7.15
CA LYS A 95 10.89 -9.11 5.85
C LYS A 95 11.98 -8.31 5.15
N LEU A 96 11.97 -6.98 5.30
CA LEU A 96 12.98 -6.11 4.70
C LEU A 96 14.35 -6.33 5.34
N LEU A 97 14.42 -6.57 6.66
CA LEU A 97 15.67 -6.83 7.39
C LEU A 97 16.54 -7.96 6.81
N HIS A 98 15.95 -8.91 6.07
CA HIS A 98 16.69 -10.02 5.46
C HIS A 98 17.18 -9.74 4.02
N ASN A 99 16.57 -8.79 3.30
CA ASN A 99 16.75 -8.62 1.85
C ASN A 99 17.18 -7.20 1.43
N LEU A 100 17.34 -6.25 2.36
CA LEU A 100 17.61 -4.84 2.03
C LEU A 100 19.05 -4.39 2.26
N SER A 101 19.46 -3.39 1.46
CA SER A 101 20.43 -2.39 1.91
C SER A 101 19.94 -1.79 3.24
N ASN A 102 20.73 -1.91 4.32
CA ASN A 102 20.35 -1.47 5.67
C ASN A 102 19.71 -0.06 5.69
N VAL A 103 20.12 0.82 4.78
CA VAL A 103 19.67 2.22 4.69
C VAL A 103 18.20 2.35 4.27
N ASP A 104 17.74 1.59 3.28
CA ASP A 104 16.35 1.68 2.80
C ASP A 104 15.37 1.10 3.84
N ALA A 105 15.82 0.11 4.60
CA ALA A 105 15.03 -0.52 5.66
C ALA A 105 14.84 0.44 6.82
N ASP A 106 15.89 1.21 7.15
CA ASP A 106 15.85 2.25 8.17
C ASP A 106 14.88 3.37 7.77
N TYR A 107 15.00 3.91 6.54
CA TYR A 107 14.11 4.95 6.04
C TYR A 107 12.65 4.49 5.99
N ALA A 108 12.38 3.33 5.39
CA ALA A 108 11.05 2.76 5.34
C ALA A 108 10.47 2.51 6.74
N GLY A 109 11.29 1.93 7.62
CA GLY A 109 10.89 1.60 8.98
C GLY A 109 10.54 2.83 9.79
N GLU A 110 11.30 3.91 9.67
CA GLU A 110 11.00 5.17 10.35
C GLU A 110 9.70 5.81 9.82
N ILE A 111 9.55 5.91 8.49
CA ILE A 111 8.36 6.50 7.88
C ILE A 111 7.10 5.74 8.30
N LEU A 112 7.11 4.41 8.15
CA LEU A 112 5.94 3.59 8.43
C LEU A 112 5.56 3.59 9.91
N ARG A 113 6.54 3.51 10.82
CA ARG A 113 6.28 3.61 12.28
C ARG A 113 5.69 4.95 12.64
N MET A 114 6.24 6.05 12.13
CA MET A 114 5.74 7.39 12.41
C MET A 114 4.31 7.56 11.89
N CYS A 115 4.04 7.09 10.67
CA CYS A 115 2.70 7.12 10.09
C CYS A 115 1.69 6.27 10.88
N GLU A 116 2.12 5.15 11.46
CA GLU A 116 1.29 4.31 12.32
C GLU A 116 0.94 5.01 13.64
N MET A 117 1.91 5.67 14.29
CA MET A 117 1.66 6.47 15.49
C MET A 117 0.63 7.58 15.25
N VAL A 118 0.70 8.25 14.10
CA VAL A 118 -0.27 9.29 13.74
C VAL A 118 -1.66 8.71 13.48
N GLN A 119 -1.75 7.60 12.74
CA GLN A 119 -3.03 7.02 12.33
C GLN A 119 -3.77 6.28 13.46
N PHE A 120 -3.05 5.52 14.28
CA PHE A 120 -3.68 4.59 15.23
C PHE A 120 -3.51 5.01 16.68
N TYR A 121 -2.49 5.81 17.00
CA TYR A 121 -2.18 6.22 18.37
C TYR A 121 -2.49 7.70 18.64
N GLY A 122 -3.06 8.42 17.66
CA GLY A 122 -3.46 9.81 17.81
C GLY A 122 -2.28 10.77 18.04
N TYR A 123 -1.07 10.36 17.68
CA TYR A 123 0.11 11.20 17.79
C TYR A 123 0.00 12.42 16.88
N LYS A 124 0.39 13.59 17.38
CA LYS A 124 0.34 14.86 16.64
C LYS A 124 1.77 15.29 16.27
N PRO A 125 2.20 15.06 15.03
CA PRO A 125 3.56 15.37 14.62
C PRO A 125 3.76 16.88 14.50
N SER A 126 4.94 17.33 14.91
CA SER A 126 5.43 18.68 14.70
C SER A 126 5.70 18.95 13.22
N ARG A 127 5.79 20.23 12.85
CA ARG A 127 6.18 20.62 11.48
C ARG A 127 7.55 20.07 11.08
N SER A 128 8.49 20.00 12.03
CA SER A 128 9.82 19.43 11.82
C SER A 128 9.75 17.94 11.51
N GLU A 129 8.92 17.18 12.21
CA GLU A 129 8.76 15.73 11.99
C GLU A 129 8.08 15.45 10.66
N ILE A 130 7.07 16.23 10.28
CA ILE A 130 6.44 16.12 8.95
C ILE A 130 7.47 16.40 7.84
N LYS A 131 8.29 17.45 8.01
CA LYS A 131 9.36 17.75 7.06
C LYS A 131 10.39 16.63 7.00
N HIS A 132 10.75 16.05 8.14
CA HIS A 132 11.66 14.91 8.22
C HIS A 132 11.13 13.71 7.44
N LEU A 133 9.86 13.35 7.65
CA LEU A 133 9.20 12.27 6.93
C LEU A 133 9.21 12.47 5.42
N TYR A 134 8.91 13.69 4.97
CA TYR A 134 8.99 14.03 3.55
C TYR A 134 10.39 13.83 2.99
N GLN A 135 11.43 14.26 3.72
CA GLN A 135 12.82 14.11 3.29
C GLN A 135 13.25 12.64 3.25
N LEU A 136 12.84 11.83 4.23
CA LEU A 136 13.10 10.39 4.23
C LEU A 136 12.41 9.70 3.05
N ALA A 137 11.13 10.01 2.81
CA ALA A 137 10.40 9.46 1.68
C ALA A 137 11.04 9.86 0.36
N GLN A 138 11.47 11.11 0.23
CA GLN A 138 12.21 11.57 -0.94
C GLN A 138 13.50 10.77 -1.13
N LYS A 139 14.30 10.59 -0.06
CA LYS A 139 15.56 9.82 -0.12
C LYS A 139 15.33 8.38 -0.55
N LEU A 140 14.42 7.68 0.12
CA LEU A 140 14.06 6.29 -0.15
C LEU A 140 13.60 6.08 -1.60
N ILE A 141 12.78 6.98 -2.11
CA ILE A 141 12.27 6.90 -3.48
C ILE A 141 13.34 7.34 -4.50
N SER A 142 14.26 8.22 -4.10
CA SER A 142 15.29 8.75 -4.99
C SER A 142 16.55 7.91 -5.14
N SER A 143 16.89 7.08 -4.14
CA SER A 143 18.11 6.27 -4.12
C SER A 143 18.19 5.31 -5.31
N ASP A 144 17.06 4.89 -5.86
CA ASP A 144 16.98 4.04 -7.06
C ASP A 144 17.51 4.74 -8.31
N ARG A 145 17.46 6.08 -8.35
CA ARG A 145 17.87 6.85 -9.53
C ARG A 145 19.39 6.89 -9.73
N GLU A 146 20.18 6.66 -8.68
CA GLU A 146 21.63 6.65 -8.78
C GLU A 146 22.19 5.27 -9.16
N GLU A 147 21.52 4.17 -8.77
CA GLU A 147 21.94 2.82 -9.19
C GLU A 147 21.65 2.56 -10.69
N ASP A 148 20.53 3.05 -11.21
CA ASP A 148 20.17 2.90 -12.63
C ASP A 148 21.04 3.77 -13.57
N ALA A 149 21.56 4.91 -13.08
CA ALA A 149 22.38 5.84 -13.87
C ALA A 149 23.85 5.43 -13.99
N ASN A 150 24.34 4.52 -13.14
CA ASN A 150 25.73 4.05 -13.14
C ASN A 150 25.90 2.67 -13.80
N ALA A 151 24.83 2.10 -14.35
CA ALA A 151 24.82 0.83 -15.07
C ALA A 151 24.79 0.98 -16.61
N GLY A 152 25.02 2.19 -17.14
CA GLY A 152 25.02 2.53 -18.56
C GLY A 152 26.40 2.76 -19.16
#